data_AF-F4XE72-F1
#
_entry.id   AF-F4XE72-F1
#
_cell.length_a   1.000
_cell.length_b   1.000
_cell.length_c   1.000
_cell.angle_alpha   90.00
_cell.angle_beta   90.00
_cell.angle_gamma   90.00
#
_symmetry.space_group_name_H-M   'P 1'
#
loop_
_entity.id
_entity.type
_entity.pdbx_description
1 polymer ?
#
loop_
_entity_poly.entity_id
_entity_poly.type
_entity_poly.pdbx_seq_one_letter_code
_entity_poly.pdbx_strand_id
1 'polypeptide(L)'
;MAWDFFAHTRTLELLYHKMQAPVLEEYHLTQIELDVLLFLSHHPQQDTAKDIVEIRRLTKSHVSAAVEGLVQRQYLQRLRRPDNKKLIHLVLLPDAMPAVQAGQARQREFFQTLKKGFEPQEVQVLNAMLKRMGDNAKEAYAQL
;
A
#
# COMPACT_ATOMS: atom_id res chain seq x y z
N MET A 1 20.34 22.11 4.81
CA MET A 1 20.02 21.41 3.55
C MET A 1 19.58 20.00 3.93
N ALA A 2 18.52 19.49 3.33
CA ALA A 2 17.77 18.29 3.74
C ALA A 2 18.55 16.96 3.58
N TRP A 3 19.74 16.83 4.16
CA TRP A 3 20.58 15.63 4.07
C TRP A 3 19.93 14.43 4.78
N ASP A 4 19.25 14.68 5.90
CA ASP A 4 18.58 13.62 6.67
C ASP A 4 17.22 13.22 6.09
N PHE A 5 16.78 13.79 4.95
CA PHE A 5 15.49 13.46 4.34
C PHE A 5 15.33 11.95 4.10
N PHE A 6 16.37 11.32 3.54
CA PHE A 6 16.37 9.88 3.30
C PHE A 6 16.45 9.07 4.60
N ALA A 7 17.14 9.57 5.62
CA ALA A 7 17.16 8.93 6.93
C ALA A 7 15.77 8.99 7.61
N HIS A 8 15.10 10.15 7.58
CA HIS A 8 13.76 10.32 8.12
C HIS A 8 12.73 9.45 7.38
N THR A 9 12.72 9.48 6.05
CA THR A 9 11.81 8.62 5.25
C THR A 9 12.04 7.15 5.54
N ARG A 10 13.30 6.72 5.70
CA ARG A 10 13.62 5.34 6.11
C ARG A 10 13.12 5.02 7.52
N THR A 11 13.24 5.93 8.49
CA THR A 11 12.68 5.73 9.83
C THR A 11 11.17 5.55 9.79
N LEU A 12 10.46 6.33 8.97
CA LEU A 12 9.01 6.20 8.79
C LEU A 12 8.63 4.83 8.22
N GLU A 13 9.35 4.36 7.20
CA GLU A 13 9.16 3.04 6.61
C GLU A 13 9.41 1.92 7.64
N LEU A 14 10.52 1.99 8.39
CA LEU A 14 10.84 1.00 9.43
C LEU A 14 9.77 0.96 10.54
N LEU A 15 9.28 2.12 10.97
CA LEU A 15 8.18 2.19 11.94
C LEU A 15 6.90 1.56 11.37
N TYR A 16 6.55 1.89 10.12
CA TYR A 16 5.38 1.32 9.46
C TYR A 16 5.43 -0.21 9.42
N HIS A 17 6.56 -0.78 9.01
CA HIS A 17 6.75 -2.23 8.93
C HIS A 17 6.69 -2.87 10.33
N LYS A 18 7.34 -2.24 11.32
CA LYS A 18 7.31 -2.72 12.71
C LYS A 18 5.91 -2.73 13.30
N MET A 19 5.08 -1.74 12.98
CA MET A 19 3.69 -1.67 13.44
C MET A 19 2.78 -2.68 12.73
N GLN A 20 3.14 -3.13 11.52
CA GLN A 20 2.41 -4.17 10.79
C GLN A 20 2.80 -5.59 11.20
N ALA A 21 3.97 -5.79 11.82
CA ALA A 21 4.48 -7.12 12.18
C ALA A 21 3.46 -8.03 12.91
N PRO A 22 2.66 -7.56 13.88
CA PRO A 22 1.65 -8.40 14.52
C PRO A 22 0.60 -8.95 13.54
N VAL A 23 0.21 -8.16 12.52
CA VAL A 23 -0.75 -8.57 11.48
C VAL A 23 -0.10 -9.61 10.56
N LEU A 24 1.18 -9.42 10.21
CA LEU A 24 1.92 -10.40 9.40
C LEU A 24 2.00 -11.75 10.11
N GLU A 25 2.27 -11.75 11.42
CA GLU A 25 2.33 -12.95 12.24
C GLU A 25 0.97 -13.64 12.38
N GLU A 26 -0.08 -12.89 12.74
CA GLU A 26 -1.44 -13.40 12.97
C GLU A 26 -2.05 -14.04 11.72
N TYR A 27 -1.87 -13.41 10.56
CA TYR A 27 -2.46 -13.86 9.29
C TYR A 27 -1.46 -14.64 8.40
N HIS A 28 -0.26 -14.91 8.91
CA HIS A 28 0.83 -15.57 8.19
C HIS A 28 1.16 -14.93 6.84
N LEU A 29 1.03 -13.61 6.73
CA LEU A 29 1.26 -12.85 5.51
C LEU A 29 2.70 -12.36 5.43
N THR A 30 3.22 -12.26 4.21
CA THR A 30 4.40 -11.43 3.94
C THR A 30 4.02 -9.94 3.90
N GLN A 31 4.99 -9.05 4.09
CA GLN A 31 4.77 -7.60 3.98
C GLN A 31 4.15 -7.23 2.62
N ILE A 32 4.64 -7.83 1.54
CA ILE A 32 4.15 -7.55 0.17
C ILE A 32 2.70 -8.02 0.00
N GLU A 33 2.34 -9.18 0.54
CA GLU A 33 0.96 -9.67 0.50
C GLU A 33 0.02 -8.72 1.24
N LEU A 34 0.38 -8.28 2.45
CA LEU A 34 -0.41 -7.31 3.20
C LEU A 34 -0.51 -5.97 2.43
N ASP A 35 0.58 -5.49 1.81
CA ASP A 35 0.56 -4.26 1.02
C ASP A 35 -0.33 -4.36 -0.21
N VAL A 36 -0.40 -5.52 -0.87
CA VAL A 36 -1.33 -5.80 -1.98
C VAL A 36 -2.77 -5.73 -1.48
N LEU A 37 -3.09 -6.40 -0.37
CA LEU A 37 -4.44 -6.40 0.21
C LEU A 37 -4.90 -4.99 0.58
N LEU A 38 -4.04 -4.24 1.28
CA LEU A 38 -4.33 -2.87 1.72
C LEU A 38 -4.44 -1.92 0.52
N PHE A 39 -3.62 -2.10 -0.52
CA PHE A 39 -3.74 -1.32 -1.76
C PHE A 39 -5.11 -1.53 -2.43
N LEU A 40 -5.51 -2.78 -2.66
CA LEU A 40 -6.80 -3.09 -3.29
C LEU A 40 -7.98 -2.57 -2.45
N SER A 41 -7.86 -2.56 -1.12
CA SER A 41 -8.90 -2.04 -0.22
C SER A 41 -9.11 -0.52 -0.33
N HIS A 42 -8.07 0.23 -0.71
CA HIS A 42 -8.12 1.69 -0.84
C HIS A 42 -8.37 2.17 -2.26
N HIS A 43 -8.03 1.34 -3.25
CA HIS A 43 -8.07 1.72 -4.67
C HIS A 43 -8.95 0.75 -5.48
N PRO A 44 -10.28 0.72 -5.25
CA PRO A 44 -11.17 -0.25 -5.90
C PRO A 44 -11.24 -0.13 -7.44
N GLN A 45 -10.74 0.97 -8.00
CA GLN A 45 -10.66 1.20 -9.45
C GLN A 45 -9.27 0.88 -10.04
N GLN A 46 -8.28 0.56 -9.20
CA GLN A 46 -6.91 0.24 -9.59
C GLN A 46 -6.61 -1.15 -9.06
N ASP A 47 -7.08 -2.15 -9.78
CA ASP A 47 -7.22 -3.52 -9.32
C ASP A 47 -6.34 -4.50 -10.10
N THR A 48 -5.30 -4.02 -10.80
CA THR A 48 -4.37 -4.88 -11.54
C THR A 48 -2.99 -4.97 -10.88
N ALA A 49 -2.26 -6.06 -11.17
CA ALA A 49 -0.86 -6.18 -10.76
C ALA A 49 0.03 -5.05 -11.29
N LYS A 50 -0.30 -4.50 -12.47
CA LYS A 50 0.39 -3.34 -13.05
C LYS A 50 0.19 -2.10 -12.17
N ASP A 51 -1.05 -1.84 -11.75
CA ASP A 51 -1.37 -0.69 -10.90
C ASP A 51 -0.62 -0.77 -9.56
N ILE A 52 -0.57 -1.96 -8.96
CA ILE A 52 0.17 -2.19 -7.71
C ILE A 52 1.65 -1.87 -7.91
N VAL A 53 2.28 -2.40 -8.97
CA VAL A 53 3.71 -2.14 -9.29
C VAL A 53 3.96 -0.65 -9.47
N GLU A 54 3.11 0.04 -10.23
CA GLU A 54 3.31 1.45 -10.57
C GLU A 54 3.11 2.39 -9.38
N ILE A 55 2.12 2.11 -8.52
CA ILE A 55 1.75 3.00 -7.41
C ILE A 55 2.52 2.68 -6.14
N ARG A 56 2.70 1.40 -5.82
CA ARG A 56 3.49 0.98 -4.65
C ARG A 56 4.99 0.92 -4.93
N ARG A 57 5.41 1.10 -6.18
CA ARG A 57 6.83 1.02 -6.62
C ARG A 57 7.47 -0.31 -6.23
N LEU A 58 6.67 -1.38 -6.19
CA LEU A 58 7.12 -2.73 -5.88
C LEU A 58 7.65 -3.41 -7.14
N THR A 59 8.58 -4.35 -6.98
CA THR A 59 9.08 -5.12 -8.12
C THR A 59 8.00 -6.04 -8.67
N LYS A 60 7.96 -6.21 -9.99
CA LYS A 60 6.98 -7.07 -10.67
C LYS A 60 7.02 -8.52 -10.16
N SER A 61 8.21 -9.04 -9.86
CA SER A 61 8.38 -10.40 -9.32
C SER A 61 7.76 -10.57 -7.94
N HIS A 62 7.96 -9.60 -7.03
CA HIS A 62 7.36 -9.65 -5.69
C HIS A 62 5.83 -9.55 -5.74
N VAL A 63 5.29 -8.64 -6.57
CA VAL A 63 3.83 -8.50 -6.74
C VAL A 63 3.24 -9.78 -7.32
N SER A 64 3.89 -10.39 -8.32
CA SER A 64 3.42 -11.65 -8.90
C SER A 64 3.38 -12.79 -7.88
N ALA A 65 4.43 -12.93 -7.07
CA ALA A 65 4.49 -13.96 -6.03
C ALA A 65 3.44 -13.75 -4.95
N ALA A 66 3.26 -12.51 -4.49
CA ALA A 66 2.25 -12.17 -3.50
C ALA A 66 0.82 -12.41 -4.00
N VAL A 67 0.52 -12.01 -5.24
CA VAL A 67 -0.81 -12.27 -5.85
C VAL A 67 -1.06 -13.77 -5.96
N GLU A 68 -0.07 -14.58 -6.33
CA GLU A 68 -0.23 -16.03 -6.39
C GLU A 68 -0.50 -16.63 -5.00
N GLY A 69 0.28 -16.25 -3.98
CA GLY A 69 0.06 -16.70 -2.61
C GLY A 69 -1.32 -16.33 -2.06
N LEU A 70 -1.77 -15.10 -2.31
CA LEU A 70 -3.10 -14.63 -1.90
C LEU A 70 -4.24 -15.32 -2.65
N VAL A 71 -4.06 -15.68 -3.92
CA VAL A 71 -5.05 -16.48 -4.66
C VAL A 71 -5.14 -17.90 -4.11
N GLN A 72 -4.00 -18.53 -3.82
CA GLN A 72 -3.97 -19.88 -3.22
C GLN A 72 -4.66 -19.91 -1.85
N ARG A 73 -4.55 -18.83 -1.08
CA ARG A 73 -5.22 -18.63 0.21
C ARG A 73 -6.70 -18.25 0.15
N GLN A 74 -7.28 -18.12 -1.04
CA GLN A 74 -8.65 -17.60 -1.22
C GLN A 74 -8.85 -16.19 -0.67
N TYR A 75 -7.79 -15.37 -0.65
CA TYR A 75 -7.88 -13.96 -0.27
C TYR A 75 -8.10 -13.06 -1.51
N LEU A 76 -7.65 -13.50 -2.67
CA LEU A 76 -7.86 -12.84 -3.95
C LEU A 76 -8.48 -13.76 -4.99
N GLN A 77 -9.31 -13.18 -5.84
CA GLN A 77 -9.77 -13.82 -7.07
C GLN A 77 -9.26 -13.05 -8.29
N ARG A 78 -8.83 -13.79 -9.32
CA ARG A 78 -8.51 -13.25 -10.64
C ARG A 78 -9.77 -13.21 -11.48
N LEU A 79 -10.18 -12.02 -11.92
CA LEU A 79 -11.35 -11.80 -12.75
C LEU A 79 -10.95 -11.25 -14.12
N ARG A 80 -11.43 -11.87 -15.19
CA ARG A 80 -11.35 -11.33 -16.55
C ARG A 80 -12.72 -10.82 -16.94
N ARG A 81 -12.85 -9.51 -17.15
CA ARG A 81 -14.14 -8.92 -17.51
C ARG A 81 -14.42 -9.16 -19.01
N PRO A 82 -15.70 -9.33 -19.41
CA PRO A 82 -16.04 -9.66 -20.81
C PRO A 82 -15.64 -8.59 -21.83
N ASP A 83 -15.66 -7.33 -21.41
CA ASP A 83 -15.28 -6.13 -22.15
C ASP A 83 -13.77 -6.02 -22.41
N ASN A 84 -12.93 -6.56 -21.51
CA ASN A 84 -11.48 -6.61 -21.71
C ASN A 84 -10.85 -7.88 -21.15
N LYS A 85 -10.89 -8.96 -21.95
CA LYS A 85 -10.32 -10.26 -21.59
C LYS A 85 -8.79 -10.26 -21.45
N LYS A 86 -8.09 -9.21 -21.89
CA LYS A 86 -6.63 -9.10 -21.78
C LYS A 86 -6.18 -8.66 -20.39
N LEU A 87 -7.03 -7.93 -19.66
CA LEU A 87 -6.72 -7.48 -18.31
C LEU A 87 -7.20 -8.50 -17.27
N ILE A 88 -6.37 -8.69 -16.25
CA ILE A 88 -6.70 -9.51 -15.09
C ILE A 88 -6.90 -8.55 -13.91
N HIS A 89 -8.14 -8.47 -13.46
CA HIS A 89 -8.54 -7.75 -12.26
C HIS A 89 -8.36 -8.65 -11.03
N LEU A 90 -8.01 -8.04 -9.91
CA LEU A 90 -7.82 -8.68 -8.61
C LEU A 90 -8.94 -8.22 -7.68
N VAL A 91 -9.73 -9.18 -7.23
CA VAL A 91 -10.88 -8.90 -6.35
C VAL A 91 -10.57 -9.45 -4.97
N LEU A 92 -10.71 -8.61 -3.94
CA LEU A 92 -10.65 -9.06 -2.55
C LEU A 92 -11.83 -9.98 -2.25
N LEU A 93 -11.52 -11.13 -1.66
CA LEU A 93 -12.53 -12.08 -1.21
C LEU A 93 -12.91 -11.80 0.26
N PRO A 94 -14.11 -12.22 0.71
CA PRO A 94 -14.55 -12.02 2.09
C PRO A 94 -13.54 -12.52 3.14
N ASP A 95 -12.86 -13.63 2.85
CA ASP A 95 -11.87 -14.26 3.75
C ASP A 95 -10.62 -13.39 3.98
N ALA A 96 -10.34 -12.43 3.09
CA ALA A 96 -9.24 -11.47 3.27
C ALA A 96 -9.61 -10.32 4.20
N MET A 97 -10.90 -10.07 4.45
CA MET A 97 -11.36 -8.87 5.14
C MET A 97 -10.85 -8.74 6.58
N PRO A 98 -10.75 -9.82 7.39
CA PRO A 98 -10.13 -9.72 8.71
C PRO A 98 -8.69 -9.19 8.67
N ALA A 99 -7.85 -9.73 7.78
CA ALA A 99 -6.47 -9.28 7.60
C ALA A 99 -6.40 -7.83 7.11
N VAL A 100 -7.27 -7.45 6.17
CA VAL A 100 -7.38 -6.07 5.67
C VAL A 100 -7.75 -5.11 6.80
N GLN A 101 -8.75 -5.45 7.61
CA GLN A 101 -9.21 -4.58 8.71
C GLN A 101 -8.13 -4.43 9.79
N ALA A 102 -7.42 -5.51 10.13
CA ALA A 102 -6.30 -5.49 11.07
C ALA A 102 -5.16 -4.60 10.54
N GLY A 103 -4.77 -4.75 9.27
CA GLY A 103 -3.74 -3.93 8.64
C GLY A 103 -4.14 -2.44 8.53
N GLN A 104 -5.40 -2.16 8.24
CA GLN A 104 -5.94 -0.79 8.22
C GLN A 104 -5.95 -0.15 9.62
N ALA A 105 -6.20 -0.94 10.68
CA ALA A 105 -6.11 -0.46 12.05
C ALA A 105 -4.68 0.00 12.38
N ARG A 106 -3.67 -0.81 12.05
CA ARG A 106 -2.25 -0.43 12.23
C ARG A 106 -1.84 0.76 11.37
N GLN A 107 -2.37 0.90 10.15
CA GLN A 107 -2.18 2.10 9.33
C GLN A 107 -2.75 3.36 10.00
N ARG A 108 -3.96 3.28 10.57
CA ARG A 108 -4.55 4.42 11.30
C ARG A 108 -3.70 4.82 12.49
N GLU A 109 -3.26 3.86 13.30
CA GLU A 109 -2.37 4.09 14.45
C GLU A 109 -1.02 4.70 14.03
N PHE A 110 -0.46 4.23 12.91
CA PHE A 110 0.76 4.79 12.34
C PHE A 110 0.58 6.26 11.99
N PHE A 111 -0.45 6.61 11.22
CA PHE A 111 -0.69 8.00 10.85
C PHE A 111 -1.09 8.89 12.04
N GLN A 112 -1.73 8.33 13.07
CA GLN A 112 -1.97 9.05 14.33
C GLN A 112 -0.66 9.34 15.06
N THR A 113 0.26 8.37 15.10
CA THR A 113 1.59 8.53 15.69
C THR A 113 2.37 9.65 15.01
N LEU A 114 2.36 9.71 13.67
CA LEU A 114 3.07 10.75 12.90
C LEU A 114 2.53 12.17 13.14
N LYS A 115 1.26 12.29 13.52
CA LYS A 115 0.57 13.57 13.73
C LYS A 115 0.56 14.02 15.19
N LYS A 116 1.20 13.25 16.09
CA LYS A 116 1.23 13.60 17.52
C LYS A 116 1.89 14.96 17.72
N GLY A 117 1.16 15.88 18.34
CA GLY A 117 1.63 17.25 18.60
C GLY A 117 1.41 18.24 17.44
N PHE A 118 0.76 17.83 16.36
CA PHE A 118 0.33 18.72 15.28
C PHE A 118 -1.10 19.20 15.52
N GLU A 119 -1.34 20.48 15.25
CA GLU A 119 -2.68 21.03 15.17
C GLU A 119 -3.41 20.54 13.89
N PRO A 120 -4.75 20.46 13.89
CA PRO A 120 -5.51 20.01 12.72
C PRO A 120 -5.20 20.78 11.43
N GLN A 121 -4.93 22.08 11.54
CA GLN A 121 -4.57 22.92 10.39
C GLN A 121 -3.18 22.60 9.87
N GLU A 122 -2.21 22.29 10.75
CA GLU A 122 -0.86 21.87 10.35
C GLU A 122 -0.90 20.52 9.62
N VAL A 123 -1.75 19.59 10.07
CA VAL A 123 -1.96 18.31 9.38
C VAL A 123 -2.53 18.52 7.96
N GLN A 124 -3.48 19.46 7.79
CA GLN A 124 -4.03 19.77 6.47
C GLN A 124 -2.95 20.35 5.54
N VAL A 125 -2.15 21.30 6.03
CA VAL A 125 -1.04 21.90 5.28
C VAL A 125 0.00 20.83 4.92
N LEU A 126 0.39 19.98 5.88
CA LEU A 126 1.32 18.87 5.66
C LEU A 126 0.84 17.93 4.56
N ASN A 127 -0.42 17.50 4.60
CA ASN A 127 -0.99 16.63 3.58
C ASN A 127 -0.95 17.27 2.18
N ALA A 128 -1.28 18.57 2.08
CA ALA A 128 -1.23 19.30 0.82
C ALA A 128 0.22 19.40 0.29
N MET A 129 1.19 19.66 1.16
CA MET A 129 2.61 19.73 0.80
C MET A 129 3.14 18.37 0.35
N LEU A 130 2.87 17.30 1.10
CA LEU A 130 3.29 15.94 0.75
C LEU A 130 2.69 15.49 -0.59
N LYS A 131 1.41 15.80 -0.84
CA LYS A 131 0.77 15.53 -2.13
C LYS A 131 1.49 16.24 -3.27
N ARG A 132 1.71 17.56 -3.15
CA ARG A 132 2.40 18.35 -4.19
C ARG A 132 3.82 17.85 -4.44
N MET A 133 4.56 17.52 -3.38
CA MET A 133 5.91 16.99 -3.50
C MET A 133 5.91 15.62 -4.21
N GLY A 134 4.96 14.76 -3.88
CA GLY A 134 4.77 13.46 -4.53
C GLY A 134 4.40 13.57 -6.01
N ASP A 135 3.49 14.48 -6.36
CA ASP A 135 3.10 14.74 -7.74
C ASP A 135 4.30 15.23 -8.57
N ASN A 136 5.07 16.20 -8.06
CA ASN A 136 6.29 16.68 -8.71
C ASN A 136 7.32 15.56 -8.93
N ALA A 137 7.54 14.72 -7.91
CA ALA A 137 8.49 13.61 -7.99
C ALA A 137 8.03 12.56 -9.02
N LYS A 138 6.72 12.27 -9.08
CA LYS A 138 6.15 11.32 -10.05
C LYS A 138 6.31 11.84 -11.49
N GLU A 139 6.04 13.11 -11.72
CA GLU A 139 6.19 13.74 -13.04
C GLU A 139 7.65 13.74 -13.50
N ALA A 140 8.57 14.18 -12.65
CA ALA A 140 9.99 14.18 -12.97
C ALA A 140 10.51 12.76 -13.24
N TYR A 141 10.10 11.76 -12.45
CA TYR A 141 10.50 10.36 -12.67
C TYR A 141 10.00 9.79 -13.99
N ALA A 142 8.82 10.20 -14.47
CA ALA A 142 8.29 9.72 -15.74
C ALA A 142 8.98 10.33 -16.98
N GLN A 143 9.74 11.41 -16.80
CA GLN A 143 10.48 12.10 -17.86
C GLN A 143 11.93 11.62 -18.00
N LEU A 144 12.42 10.82 -17.06
CA LEU A 144 13.75 10.20 -17.05
C LEU A 144 13.69 8.77 -17.61
#